data_AF-A0A258AI39-F1
#
_entry.id   AF-A0A258AI39-F1
#
_cell.length_a   1.000
_cell.length_b   1.000
_cell.length_c   1.000
_cell.angle_alpha   90.00
_cell.angle_beta   90.00
_cell.angle_gamma   90.00
#
_symmetry.space_group_name_H-M   'P 1'
#
loop_
_entity.id
_entity.type
_entity.pdbx_description
1 polymer ?
#
loop_
_entity_poly.entity_id
_entity_poly.type
_entity_poly.pdbx_seq_one_letter_code
_entity_poly.pdbx_strand_id
1 'polypeptide(L)'
;MFKELLSPQNTFIYGVVLCGIFLVQSLWGHWKTKRELKRYKGMLSDKLDLDSKQSQDINKERNVLKQENENLRMQIARLNERPDNKMQRELEILARAEKQMVISAPGFAPAWEMAKSAALGQLENEEKGQSFPQKIFRKLIGSGSAQTNVALPESAAAAAKNGEATASAA
;
A
#
# COMPACT_ATOMS: atom_id res chain seq x y z
N MET A 1 -66.46 -54.53 52.27
CA MET A 1 -66.04 -53.30 51.55
C MET A 1 -65.03 -53.55 50.44
N PHE A 2 -63.96 -54.35 50.62
CA PHE A 2 -62.96 -54.57 49.55
C PHE A 2 -63.42 -55.42 48.34
N LYS A 3 -64.45 -56.27 48.49
CA LYS A 3 -64.96 -57.13 47.40
C LYS A 3 -65.73 -56.37 46.31
N GLU A 4 -66.38 -55.25 46.67
CA GLU A 4 -67.04 -54.32 45.72
C GLU A 4 -66.01 -53.53 44.89
N LEU A 5 -64.83 -53.29 45.46
CA LEU A 5 -63.74 -52.55 44.82
C LEU A 5 -63.02 -53.38 43.74
N LEU A 6 -63.02 -54.71 43.90
CA LEU A 6 -62.37 -55.68 43.01
C LEU A 6 -63.36 -56.42 42.08
N SER A 7 -64.52 -55.82 41.80
CA SER A 7 -65.41 -56.37 40.78
C SER A 7 -64.74 -56.26 39.39
N PRO A 8 -64.88 -57.28 38.51
CA PRO A 8 -64.19 -57.31 37.23
C PRO A 8 -64.52 -56.12 36.32
N GLN A 9 -65.71 -55.51 36.49
CA GLN A 9 -66.12 -54.30 35.78
C GLN A 9 -65.41 -53.05 36.30
N ASN A 10 -65.25 -52.90 37.62
CA ASN A 10 -64.57 -51.75 38.20
C ASN A 10 -63.07 -51.73 37.85
N THR A 11 -62.40 -52.88 37.86
CA THR A 11 -60.98 -52.99 37.45
C THR A 11 -60.77 -52.58 35.98
N PHE A 12 -61.69 -52.92 35.07
CA PHE A 12 -61.63 -52.48 33.68
C PHE A 12 -61.78 -50.96 33.53
N ILE A 13 -62.72 -50.35 34.26
CA ILE A 13 -62.93 -48.90 34.25
C ILE A 13 -61.68 -48.17 34.77
N TYR A 14 -61.07 -48.65 35.86
CA TYR A 14 -59.84 -48.05 36.38
C TYR A 14 -58.68 -48.15 35.37
N GLY A 15 -58.57 -49.25 34.62
CA GLY A 15 -57.58 -49.40 33.55
C GLY A 15 -57.78 -48.40 32.41
N VAL A 16 -59.03 -48.20 31.96
CA VAL A 16 -59.37 -47.21 30.91
C VAL A 16 -59.09 -45.79 31.38
N VAL A 17 -59.44 -45.46 32.63
CA VAL A 17 -59.16 -44.14 33.21
C VAL A 17 -57.65 -43.88 33.31
N LEU A 18 -56.88 -44.88 33.78
CA LEU A 18 -55.41 -44.77 33.84
C LEU A 18 -54.81 -44.56 32.44
N CYS A 19 -55.27 -45.30 31.45
CA CYS A 19 -54.82 -45.17 30.07
C CYS A 19 -55.18 -43.79 29.50
N GLY A 20 -56.39 -43.30 29.79
CA GLY A 20 -56.84 -41.96 29.41
C GLY A 20 -55.97 -40.86 30.02
N ILE A 21 -55.62 -40.96 31.30
CA ILE A 21 -54.74 -40.00 31.98
C ILE A 21 -53.35 -40.01 31.36
N PHE A 22 -52.76 -41.19 31.10
CA PHE A 22 -51.46 -41.31 30.45
C PHE A 22 -51.47 -40.78 29.01
N LEU A 23 -52.56 -41.00 28.26
CA LEU A 23 -52.75 -40.43 26.93
C LEU A 23 -52.79 -38.91 26.99
N VAL A 24 -53.61 -38.34 27.87
CA VAL A 24 -53.72 -36.87 28.01
C VAL A 24 -52.37 -36.27 28.40
N GLN A 25 -51.64 -36.86 29.37
CA GLN A 25 -50.30 -36.42 29.74
C GLN A 25 -49.31 -36.50 28.56
N SER A 26 -49.34 -37.59 27.79
CA SER A 26 -48.47 -37.78 26.61
C SER A 26 -48.75 -36.76 25.51
N LEU A 27 -50.03 -36.53 25.18
CA LEU A 27 -50.42 -35.52 24.20
C LEU A 27 -50.02 -34.12 24.64
N TRP A 28 -50.23 -33.78 25.92
CA TRP A 28 -49.92 -32.45 26.43
C TRP A 28 -48.41 -32.18 26.43
N GLY A 29 -47.61 -33.18 26.81
CA GLY A 29 -46.16 -33.14 26.70
C GLY A 29 -45.69 -32.92 25.27
N HIS A 30 -46.21 -33.69 24.32
CA HIS A 30 -45.84 -33.56 22.90
C HIS A 30 -46.20 -32.19 22.32
N TRP A 31 -47.35 -31.64 22.71
CA TRP A 31 -47.78 -30.31 22.29
C TRP A 31 -46.88 -29.22 22.85
N LYS A 32 -46.50 -29.32 24.13
CA LYS A 32 -45.55 -28.38 24.75
C LYS A 32 -44.19 -28.44 24.06
N THR A 33 -43.63 -29.63 23.85
CA THR A 33 -42.32 -29.81 23.19
C THR A 33 -42.35 -29.30 21.74
N LYS A 34 -43.43 -29.56 20.98
CA LYS A 34 -43.59 -29.01 19.63
C LYS A 34 -43.63 -27.48 19.62
N ARG A 35 -44.31 -26.86 20.59
CA ARG A 35 -44.39 -25.41 20.72
C ARG A 35 -43.01 -24.80 21.01
N GLU A 36 -42.25 -25.40 21.91
CA GLU A 36 -40.90 -24.96 22.25
C GLU A 36 -39.93 -25.15 21.08
N LEU A 37 -39.99 -26.29 20.38
CA LEU A 37 -39.20 -26.53 19.16
C LEU A 37 -39.51 -25.50 18.07
N LYS A 38 -40.78 -25.14 17.88
CA LYS A 38 -41.16 -24.09 16.92
C LYS A 38 -40.55 -22.74 17.30
N ARG A 39 -40.57 -22.39 18.59
CA ARG A 39 -39.97 -21.15 19.10
C ARG A 39 -38.45 -21.13 18.88
N TYR A 40 -37.75 -22.22 19.20
CA TYR A 40 -36.30 -22.30 18.98
C TYR A 40 -35.93 -22.21 17.50
N LYS A 41 -36.69 -22.87 16.62
CA LYS A 41 -36.50 -22.76 15.17
C LYS A 41 -36.70 -21.33 14.68
N GLY A 42 -37.69 -20.60 15.21
CA GLY A 42 -37.91 -19.18 14.92
C GLY A 42 -36.70 -18.33 15.33
N MET A 43 -36.27 -18.42 16.59
CA MET A 43 -35.10 -17.65 17.07
C MET A 43 -33.81 -17.98 16.30
N LEU A 44 -33.63 -19.24 15.90
CA LEU A 44 -32.47 -19.63 15.10
C LEU A 44 -32.55 -19.06 13.68
N SER A 45 -33.73 -19.09 13.07
CA SER A 45 -33.96 -18.47 11.75
C SER A 45 -33.69 -16.97 11.80
N ASP A 46 -34.20 -16.28 12.84
CA ASP A 46 -33.98 -14.85 13.02
C ASP A 46 -32.51 -14.53 13.24
N LYS A 47 -31.80 -15.35 14.05
CA LYS A 47 -30.36 -15.20 14.26
C LYS A 47 -29.58 -15.41 12.97
N LEU A 48 -29.92 -16.43 12.18
CA LEU A 48 -29.24 -16.70 10.92
C LEU A 48 -29.49 -15.59 9.89
N ASP A 49 -30.71 -15.06 9.83
CA ASP A 49 -31.02 -13.92 8.96
C ASP A 49 -30.24 -12.66 9.40
N LEU A 50 -30.14 -12.42 10.71
CA LEU A 50 -29.33 -11.32 11.25
C LEU A 50 -27.84 -11.48 10.97
N ASP A 51 -27.27 -12.66 11.23
CA ASP A 51 -25.87 -12.97 10.94
C ASP A 51 -25.58 -12.86 9.43
N SER A 52 -26.53 -13.26 8.58
CA SER A 52 -26.41 -13.11 7.12
C SER A 52 -26.38 -11.64 6.70
N LYS A 53 -27.29 -10.82 7.22
CA LYS A 53 -27.31 -9.37 6.96
C LYS A 53 -26.04 -8.70 7.44
N GLN A 54 -25.61 -8.99 8.67
CA GLN A 54 -24.36 -8.47 9.21
C GLN A 54 -23.16 -8.88 8.35
N SER A 55 -23.09 -10.14 7.91
CA SER A 55 -22.03 -10.62 7.02
C SER A 55 -22.06 -9.89 5.67
N GLN A 56 -23.24 -9.65 5.10
CA GLN A 56 -23.39 -8.88 3.87
C GLN A 56 -22.91 -7.44 4.03
N ASP A 57 -23.25 -6.77 5.14
CA ASP A 57 -22.83 -5.39 5.38
C ASP A 57 -21.31 -5.28 5.60
N ILE A 58 -20.72 -6.19 6.38
CA ILE A 58 -19.25 -6.29 6.52
C ILE A 58 -18.59 -6.50 5.16
N ASN A 59 -19.15 -7.34 4.30
CA ASN A 59 -18.59 -7.57 2.97
C ASN A 59 -18.73 -6.34 2.05
N LYS A 60 -19.82 -5.58 2.15
CA LYS A 60 -19.98 -4.31 1.43
C LYS A 60 -18.95 -3.29 1.88
N GLU A 61 -18.80 -3.09 3.19
CA GLU A 61 -17.80 -2.17 3.75
C GLU A 61 -16.38 -2.56 3.35
N ARG A 62 -16.04 -3.86 3.39
CA ARG A 62 -14.74 -4.34 2.89
C ARG A 62 -14.52 -4.03 1.42
N ASN A 63 -15.54 -4.16 0.58
CA ASN A 63 -15.40 -3.85 -0.84
C ASN A 63 -15.22 -2.34 -1.08
N VAL A 64 -15.95 -1.51 -0.35
CA VAL A 64 -15.78 -0.04 -0.38
C VAL A 64 -14.36 0.33 0.04
N LEU A 65 -13.90 -0.16 1.20
CA LEU A 65 -12.56 0.12 1.70
C LEU A 65 -11.46 -0.37 0.75
N LYS A 66 -11.63 -1.53 0.12
CA LYS A 66 -10.69 -2.02 -0.91
C LYS A 66 -10.64 -1.10 -2.11
N GLN A 67 -11.79 -0.62 -2.58
CA GLN A 67 -11.87 0.30 -3.70
C GLN A 67 -11.24 1.65 -3.35
N GLU A 68 -11.51 2.18 -2.16
CA GLU A 68 -10.88 3.41 -1.66
C GLU A 68 -9.38 3.26 -1.52
N ASN A 69 -8.90 2.12 -0.99
CA ASN A 69 -7.48 1.84 -0.86
C ASN A 69 -6.79 1.84 -2.23
N GLU A 70 -7.38 1.16 -3.23
CA GLU A 70 -6.82 1.13 -4.58
C GLU A 70 -6.83 2.53 -5.24
N ASN A 71 -7.91 3.30 -5.03
CA ASN A 71 -7.97 4.68 -5.49
C ASN A 71 -6.88 5.55 -4.85
N LEU A 72 -6.68 5.44 -3.54
CA LEU A 72 -5.61 6.15 -2.83
C LEU A 72 -4.23 5.71 -3.32
N ARG A 73 -4.01 4.41 -3.57
CA ARG A 73 -2.74 3.92 -4.15
C ARG A 73 -2.49 4.52 -5.51
N MET A 74 -3.49 4.57 -6.39
CA MET A 74 -3.38 5.22 -7.69
C MET A 74 -3.12 6.73 -7.56
N GLN A 75 -3.76 7.41 -6.61
CA GLN A 75 -3.53 8.84 -6.37
C GLN A 75 -2.13 9.12 -5.87
N ILE A 76 -1.59 8.30 -4.94
CA ILE A 76 -0.21 8.40 -4.46
C ILE A 76 0.78 8.15 -5.61
N ALA A 77 0.53 7.15 -6.45
CA ALA A 77 1.36 6.90 -7.63
C ALA A 77 1.37 8.13 -8.56
N ARG A 78 0.20 8.68 -8.88
CA ARG A 78 0.08 9.91 -9.68
C ARG A 78 0.75 11.13 -9.04
N LEU A 79 0.68 11.27 -7.72
CA LEU A 79 1.34 12.34 -6.97
C LEU A 79 2.87 12.20 -7.02
N ASN A 80 3.39 10.98 -6.94
CA ASN A 80 4.82 10.71 -7.09
C ASN A 80 5.31 10.91 -8.52
N GLU A 81 4.45 10.67 -9.52
CA GLU A 81 4.73 10.96 -10.93
C GLU A 81 4.71 12.45 -11.26
N ARG A 82 4.24 13.32 -10.35
CA ARG A 82 4.30 14.77 -10.59
C ARG A 82 5.76 15.18 -10.79
N PRO A 83 6.07 15.89 -11.89
CA PRO A 83 7.44 16.21 -12.26
C PRO A 83 8.16 17.03 -11.17
N ASP A 84 7.42 17.83 -10.39
CA ASP A 84 7.98 18.63 -9.30
C ASP A 84 8.54 17.76 -8.17
N ASN A 85 7.81 16.72 -7.75
CA ASN A 85 8.26 15.81 -6.69
C ASN A 85 9.43 14.95 -7.16
N LYS A 86 9.38 14.52 -8.44
CA LYS A 86 10.49 13.81 -9.07
C LYS A 86 11.73 14.69 -9.12
N MET A 87 11.61 15.96 -9.53
CA MET A 87 12.71 16.90 -9.60
C MET A 87 13.29 17.22 -8.22
N GLN A 88 12.45 17.41 -7.20
CA GLN A 88 12.91 17.57 -5.82
C GLN A 88 13.70 16.36 -5.32
N ARG A 89 13.22 15.14 -5.60
CA ARG A 89 13.92 13.91 -5.25
C ARG A 89 15.26 13.78 -5.97
N GLU A 90 15.31 14.06 -7.26
CA GLU A 90 16.57 14.06 -8.03
C GLU A 90 17.55 15.11 -7.48
N LEU A 91 17.08 16.32 -7.14
CA LEU A 91 17.91 17.35 -6.52
C LEU A 91 18.48 16.89 -5.17
N GLU A 92 17.68 16.22 -4.34
CA GLU A 92 18.15 15.67 -3.07
C GLU A 92 19.20 14.56 -3.27
N ILE A 93 18.98 13.68 -4.25
CA ILE A 93 19.95 12.62 -4.61
C ILE A 93 21.26 13.26 -5.06
N LEU A 94 21.20 14.26 -5.93
CA LEU A 94 22.37 15.00 -6.41
C LEU A 94 23.11 15.69 -5.26
N ALA A 95 22.40 16.37 -4.36
CA ALA A 95 23.01 17.03 -3.20
C ALA A 95 23.71 16.03 -2.24
N ARG A 96 23.13 14.85 -2.05
CA ARG A 96 23.75 13.78 -1.24
C ARG A 96 24.96 13.17 -1.95
N ALA A 97 24.88 12.96 -3.26
CA ALA A 97 25.99 12.48 -4.07
C ALA A 97 27.15 13.47 -4.09
N GLU A 98 26.87 14.77 -4.25
CA GLU A 98 27.83 15.87 -4.17
C GLU A 98 28.57 15.83 -2.82
N LYS A 99 27.84 15.76 -1.71
CA LYS A 99 28.44 15.67 -0.38
C LYS A 99 29.35 14.45 -0.23
N GLN A 100 28.95 13.31 -0.79
CA GLN A 100 29.77 12.10 -0.76
C GLN A 100 31.04 12.23 -1.60
N MET A 101 30.94 12.81 -2.81
CA MET A 101 32.09 13.02 -3.70
C MET A 101 33.12 14.00 -3.11
N VAL A 102 32.67 15.03 -2.40
CA VAL A 102 33.55 15.96 -1.67
C VAL A 102 34.39 15.25 -0.61
N ILE A 103 33.84 14.22 0.04
CA ILE A 103 34.54 13.44 1.07
C ILE A 103 35.46 12.40 0.44
N SER A 104 35.04 11.74 -0.65
CA SER A 104 35.75 10.60 -1.22
C SER A 104 36.84 10.96 -2.23
N ALA A 105 36.82 12.15 -2.83
CA ALA A 105 37.74 12.52 -3.92
C ALA A 105 38.58 13.76 -3.57
N PRO A 106 39.92 13.63 -3.44
CA PRO A 106 40.80 14.78 -3.22
C PRO A 106 40.79 15.71 -4.44
N GLY A 107 40.67 17.02 -4.22
CA GLY A 107 40.64 18.03 -5.28
C GLY A 107 39.28 18.20 -5.98
N PHE A 108 38.26 17.39 -5.65
CA PHE A 108 36.91 17.52 -6.21
C PHE A 108 36.22 18.81 -5.79
N ALA A 109 36.28 19.18 -4.50
CA ALA A 109 35.63 20.37 -3.97
C ALA A 109 35.98 21.68 -4.72
N PRO A 110 37.25 22.05 -4.95
CA PRO A 110 37.58 23.28 -5.68
C PRO A 110 37.17 23.22 -7.16
N ALA A 111 37.30 22.08 -7.83
CA ALA A 111 36.87 21.91 -9.21
C ALA A 111 35.33 22.02 -9.35
N TRP A 112 34.60 21.50 -8.37
CA TRP A 112 33.15 21.58 -8.31
C TRP A 112 32.64 23.01 -8.08
N GLU A 113 33.23 23.77 -7.15
CA GLU A 113 32.87 25.18 -6.92
C GLU A 113 33.15 26.05 -8.16
N MET A 114 34.25 25.79 -8.88
CA MET A 114 34.52 26.45 -10.17
C MET A 114 33.48 26.07 -11.25
N ALA A 115 33.09 24.80 -11.34
CA ALA A 115 32.05 24.37 -12.28
C ALA A 115 30.69 25.00 -11.94
N LYS A 116 30.34 25.10 -10.65
CA LYS A 116 29.10 25.71 -10.16
C LYS A 116 29.01 27.21 -10.49
N SER A 117 30.09 27.95 -10.25
CA SER A 117 30.15 29.38 -10.64
C SER A 117 30.10 29.58 -12.15
N ALA A 118 30.75 28.73 -12.94
CA ALA A 118 30.66 28.77 -14.40
C ALA A 118 29.24 28.46 -14.92
N ALA A 119 28.55 27.51 -14.30
CA ALA A 119 27.16 27.17 -14.63
C ALA A 119 26.19 28.32 -14.29
N LEU A 120 26.34 28.97 -13.12
CA LEU A 120 25.55 30.16 -12.78
C LEU A 120 25.71 31.27 -13.81
N GLY A 121 26.95 31.53 -14.25
CA GLY A 121 27.20 32.52 -15.30
C GLY A 121 26.60 32.16 -16.67
N GLN A 122 26.56 30.86 -17.03
CA GLN A 122 25.89 30.42 -18.25
C GLN A 122 24.37 30.64 -18.17
N LEU A 123 23.76 30.33 -17.02
CA LEU A 123 22.33 30.48 -16.78
C LEU A 123 21.92 31.96 -16.80
N GLU A 124 22.71 32.84 -16.18
CA GLU A 124 22.48 34.29 -16.22
C GLU A 124 22.59 34.86 -17.65
N ASN A 125 23.53 34.35 -18.45
CA ASN A 125 23.67 34.74 -19.86
C ASN A 125 22.54 34.19 -20.74
N GLU A 126 21.99 33.03 -20.40
CA GLU A 126 20.81 32.44 -21.03
C GLU A 126 19.55 33.26 -20.74
N GLU A 127 19.33 33.66 -19.48
CA GLU A 127 18.22 34.52 -19.05
C GLU A 127 18.29 35.93 -19.67
N LYS A 128 19.52 36.44 -19.89
CA LYS A 128 19.77 37.69 -20.62
C LYS A 128 19.60 37.56 -22.14
N GLY A 129 19.22 36.40 -22.66
CA GLY A 129 18.93 36.16 -24.07
C GLY A 129 20.16 36.03 -24.97
N GLN A 130 21.37 35.85 -24.43
CA GLN A 130 22.61 35.78 -25.21
C GLN A 130 22.99 34.37 -25.68
N SER A 131 22.19 33.34 -25.39
CA SER A 131 22.59 31.94 -25.53
C SER A 131 22.05 31.19 -26.76
N PHE A 132 21.22 31.79 -27.60
CA PHE A 132 20.73 31.14 -28.83
C PHE A 132 20.59 32.20 -29.92
N PRO A 133 21.50 32.33 -30.94
CA PRO A 133 21.99 31.24 -31.80
C PRO A 133 23.44 31.42 -32.36
N GLN A 134 24.41 31.99 -31.63
CA GLN A 134 25.78 32.22 -32.18
C GLN A 134 26.49 30.93 -32.64
N LYS A 135 26.24 29.79 -31.99
CA LYS A 135 26.84 28.49 -32.36
C LYS A 135 26.24 27.88 -33.65
N ILE A 136 25.00 28.23 -33.99
CA ILE A 136 24.31 27.73 -35.19
C ILE A 136 24.71 28.58 -36.41
N PHE A 137 24.81 29.90 -36.24
CA PHE A 137 25.26 30.81 -37.31
C PHE A 137 26.72 30.60 -37.72
N ARG A 138 27.60 30.23 -36.78
CA ARG A 138 29.01 29.95 -37.08
C ARG A 138 29.23 28.64 -37.87
N LYS A 139 28.33 27.66 -37.75
CA LYS A 139 28.38 26.41 -38.53
C LYS A 139 27.84 26.56 -39.95
N LEU A 140 27.00 27.57 -40.22
CA LEU A 140 26.43 27.81 -41.55
C LEU A 140 27.30 28.72 -42.43
N ILE A 141 28.17 29.54 -41.84
CA ILE A 141 28.99 30.54 -42.55
C ILE A 141 30.51 30.24 -42.47
N GLY A 142 30.96 29.38 -41.55
CA GLY A 142 32.39 29.10 -41.31
C GLY A 142 32.83 27.69 -41.69
N SER A 143 32.80 27.34 -42.97
CA SER A 143 33.67 26.27 -43.47
C SER A 143 35.10 26.83 -43.57
N GLY A 144 35.90 26.60 -42.52
CA GLY A 144 37.30 27.00 -42.51
C GLY A 144 37.89 27.09 -41.10
N SER A 145 38.70 26.09 -40.76
CA SER A 145 39.77 26.12 -39.73
C SER A 145 39.43 26.51 -38.29
N ALA A 146 39.43 25.53 -37.39
CA ALA A 146 40.37 25.43 -36.27
C ALA A 146 39.90 24.35 -35.29
N GLN A 147 40.68 23.27 -35.17
CA GLN A 147 40.62 22.37 -34.02
C GLN A 147 40.85 23.17 -32.73
N THR A 148 39.80 23.36 -31.93
CA THR A 148 39.96 23.61 -30.49
C THR A 148 39.87 22.28 -29.77
N ASN A 149 41.04 21.67 -29.54
CA ASN A 149 41.22 20.66 -28.52
C ASN A 149 40.82 21.28 -27.17
N VAL A 150 39.72 20.81 -26.59
CA VAL A 150 39.43 21.04 -25.17
C VAL A 150 40.35 20.08 -24.40
N ALA A 151 41.60 20.50 -24.21
CA ALA A 151 42.53 19.79 -23.35
C ALA A 151 42.05 19.95 -21.89
N LEU A 152 41.83 18.82 -21.23
CA LEU A 152 41.72 18.73 -19.77
C LEU A 152 42.92 19.46 -19.14
N PRO A 153 42.73 20.25 -18.06
CA PRO A 153 43.84 20.98 -17.44
C PRO A 153 44.93 20.00 -16.99
N GLU A 154 46.14 20.23 -17.47
CA GLU A 154 47.38 19.47 -17.23
C GLU A 154 47.67 19.19 -15.74
N SER A 155 47.07 19.97 -14.84
CA SER A 155 47.04 19.74 -13.39
C SER A 155 46.46 18.38 -12.98
N ALA A 156 45.48 17.84 -13.71
CA ALA A 156 44.90 16.53 -13.43
C ALA A 156 45.83 15.37 -13.84
N ALA A 157 46.64 15.55 -14.89
CA ALA A 157 47.59 14.54 -15.34
C ALA A 157 48.84 14.46 -14.44
N ALA A 158 49.28 15.59 -13.87
CA ALA A 158 50.39 15.63 -12.92
C ALA A 158 50.04 14.96 -11.57
N ALA A 159 48.79 15.05 -11.12
CA ALA A 159 48.33 14.43 -9.88
C ALA A 159 48.32 12.89 -9.97
N ALA A 160 48.02 12.32 -11.13
CA ALA A 160 48.04 10.86 -11.35
C ALA A 160 49.46 10.27 -11.32
N LYS A 161 50.46 10.99 -11.87
CA LYS A 161 51.86 10.55 -11.86
C LYS A 161 52.50 10.53 -10.47
N ASN A 162 52.09 11.44 -9.59
CA ASN A 162 52.66 11.52 -8.24
C ASN A 162 52.06 10.50 -7.26
N GLY A 163 50.85 9.98 -7.52
CA GLY A 163 50.23 8.94 -6.68
C GLY A 163 50.79 7.54 -6.91
N GLU A 164 51.29 7.25 -8.11
CA GLU A 164 51.81 5.93 -8.48
C GLU A 164 53.22 5.66 -7.90
N ALA A 165 54.03 6.71 -7.70
CA ALA A 165 55.38 6.60 -7.12
C ALA A 165 55.40 6.35 -5.61
N THR A 166 54.34 6.71 -4.87
CA THR A 166 54.24 6.49 -3.43
C THR A 166 53.69 5.11 -3.04
N ALA A 167 53.08 4.38 -3.98
CA ALA A 167 52.53 3.05 -3.73
C ALA A 167 53.55 1.90 -3.91
N SER A 168 54.73 2.16 -4.49
CA SER A 168 55.78 1.15 -4.70
C SER A 168 56.93 1.20 -3.68
N ALA A 169 56.78 1.97 -2.60
CA ALA A 169 57.81 2.16 -1.57
C ALA A 169 57.27 2.01 -0.12
N ALA A 170 56.30 1.10 0.07
CA ALA A 170 55.85 0.62 1.38
C ALA A 170 55.82 -0.91 1.37
#